data_AF-A0A073CH35-F1
#
_entry.id   AF-A0A073CH35-F1
#
_cell.length_a   1.000
_cell.length_b   1.000
_cell.length_c   1.000
_cell.angle_alpha   90.00
_cell.angle_beta   90.00
_cell.angle_gamma   90.00
#
_symmetry.space_group_name_H-M   'P 1'
#
loop_
_entity.id
_entity.type
_entity.pdbx_description
1 polymer ?
#
loop_
_entity_poly.entity_id
_entity_poly.type
_entity_poly.pdbx_seq_one_letter_code
_entity_poly.pdbx_strand_id
1 'polypeptide(L)'
;MSSRKIRGQTTEGARAIAKKQGHANSGGYASVFQGIEPTQLNAEVLIQNILTHPKRQFMGDKVTDIYNDLGQGVRFDKNTYAFIGFLEEFLATQ
;
A
#
# COMPACT_ATOMS: atom_id res chain seq x y z
N MET A 1 19.64 20.21 13.69
CA MET A 1 19.27 19.02 12.89
C MET A 1 17.89 19.25 12.29
N SER A 2 17.78 19.24 10.95
CA SER A 2 16.59 19.73 10.23
C SER A 2 15.47 18.68 10.16
N SER A 3 14.34 18.99 10.77
CA SER A 3 13.07 18.24 10.77
C SER A 3 12.41 18.08 9.39
N ARG A 4 12.97 18.69 8.34
CA ARG A 4 12.51 18.56 6.95
C ARG A 4 12.88 17.23 6.29
N LYS A 5 13.99 16.59 6.68
CA LYS A 5 14.39 15.29 6.09
C LYS A 5 13.52 14.12 6.57
N ILE A 6 12.96 14.22 7.78
CA ILE A 6 12.15 13.15 8.38
C ILE A 6 10.70 13.14 7.82
N ARG A 7 10.15 14.30 7.44
CA ARG A 7 8.84 14.43 6.75
C ARG A 7 8.81 13.86 5.32
N GLY A 8 9.97 13.58 4.72
CA GLY A 8 10.06 13.06 3.36
C GLY A 8 9.65 11.59 3.24
N GLN A 9 10.11 10.74 4.16
CA GLN A 9 9.91 9.28 4.11
C GLN A 9 8.73 8.77 4.96
N THR A 10 8.31 9.53 5.98
CA THR A 10 7.11 9.26 6.80
C THR A 10 5.78 9.42 6.05
N THR A 11 5.82 9.87 4.80
CA THR A 11 4.63 10.18 3.99
C THR A 11 4.36 9.20 2.86
N GLU A 12 5.23 8.25 2.54
CA GLU A 12 5.10 7.48 1.30
C GLU A 12 3.95 6.46 1.35
N GLY A 13 3.83 5.68 2.43
CA GLY A 13 2.70 4.76 2.63
C GLY A 13 1.36 5.49 2.75
N ALA A 14 1.30 6.52 3.59
CA ALA A 14 0.14 7.40 3.73
C ALA A 14 -0.29 8.02 2.39
N ARG A 15 0.65 8.58 1.63
CA ARG A 15 0.39 9.14 0.29
C ARG A 15 -0.02 8.07 -0.71
N ALA A 16 0.54 6.87 -0.62
CA ALA A 16 0.15 5.76 -1.48
C ALA A 16 -1.32 5.37 -1.23
N ILE A 17 -1.78 5.29 0.02
CA ILE A 17 -3.20 5.07 0.36
C ILE A 17 -4.06 6.21 -0.20
N ALA A 18 -3.69 7.46 0.09
CA ALA A 18 -4.44 8.63 -0.40
C ALA A 18 -4.53 8.66 -1.94
N LYS A 19 -3.45 8.29 -2.64
CA LYS A 19 -3.42 8.22 -4.10
C LYS A 19 -4.33 7.13 -4.64
N LYS A 20 -4.40 5.97 -3.99
CA LYS A 20 -5.31 4.87 -4.38
C LYS A 20 -6.77 5.27 -4.22
N GLN A 21 -7.12 5.83 -3.06
CA GLN A 21 -8.47 6.35 -2.81
C GLN A 21 -8.84 7.49 -3.77
N GLY A 22 -7.94 8.45 -3.96
CA GLY A 22 -8.16 9.58 -4.87
C GLY A 22 -8.33 9.15 -6.33
N HIS A 23 -7.52 8.18 -6.79
CA HIS A 23 -7.66 7.61 -8.13
C HIS A 23 -9.00 6.90 -8.30
N ALA A 24 -9.40 6.07 -7.34
CA ALA A 24 -10.68 5.37 -7.37
C ALA A 24 -11.86 6.33 -7.41
N ASN A 25 -11.85 7.35 -6.54
CA ASN A 25 -12.85 8.40 -6.52
C ASN A 25 -12.94 9.14 -7.87
N SER A 26 -11.80 9.46 -8.49
CA SER A 26 -11.79 10.11 -9.82
C SER A 26 -12.31 9.20 -10.94
N GLY A 27 -12.22 7.89 -10.76
CA GLY A 27 -12.69 6.88 -11.71
C GLY A 27 -14.14 6.42 -11.47
N GLY A 28 -14.81 6.89 -10.42
CA GLY A 28 -16.19 6.51 -10.10
C GLY A 28 -16.34 5.12 -9.48
N TYR A 29 -15.28 4.57 -8.86
CA TYR A 29 -15.29 3.26 -8.20
C TYR A 29 -14.66 3.33 -6.81
N ALA A 30 -14.73 2.24 -6.04
CA ALA A 30 -14.14 2.14 -4.72
C ALA A 30 -12.77 1.44 -4.73
N SER A 31 -11.84 1.97 -3.94
CA SER A 31 -10.54 1.35 -3.69
C SER A 31 -10.67 0.23 -2.65
N VAL A 32 -9.85 -0.82 -2.72
CA VAL A 32 -9.76 -1.82 -1.64
C VAL A 32 -9.17 -1.23 -0.35
N PHE A 33 -8.66 0.00 -0.42
CA PHE A 33 -8.21 0.79 0.73
C PHE A 33 -9.26 1.80 1.21
N GLN A 34 -10.49 1.79 0.69
CA GLN A 34 -11.56 2.69 1.14
C GLN A 34 -11.78 2.55 2.66
N GLY A 35 -11.98 3.69 3.34
CA GLY A 35 -12.18 3.74 4.79
C GLY A 35 -10.90 3.68 5.62
N ILE A 36 -9.73 3.45 5.01
CA ILE A 36 -8.44 3.51 5.71
C ILE A 36 -7.95 4.95 5.71
N GLU A 37 -7.88 5.59 6.87
CA GLU A 37 -7.34 6.95 6.95
C GLU A 37 -5.86 6.95 6.55
N PRO A 38 -5.42 7.82 5.61
CA PRO A 38 -4.07 7.80 5.04
C PRO A 38 -3.04 8.41 6.01
N THR A 39 -2.81 7.72 7.13
CA THR A 39 -1.80 8.06 8.14
C THR A 39 -0.64 7.08 8.07
N GLN A 40 0.52 7.45 8.63
CA GLN A 40 1.68 6.54 8.71
C GLN A 40 1.33 5.28 9.50
N LEU A 41 0.72 5.45 10.68
CA LEU A 41 0.34 4.35 11.55
C LEU A 41 -0.56 3.35 10.83
N ASN A 42 -1.57 3.82 10.10
CA ASN A 42 -2.47 2.95 9.37
C ASN A 42 -1.78 2.25 8.20
N ALA A 43 -0.84 2.93 7.51
CA ALA A 43 -0.06 2.30 6.45
C ALA A 43 0.86 1.20 7.00
N GLU A 44 1.51 1.41 8.14
CA GLU A 44 2.36 0.41 8.79
C GLU A 44 1.55 -0.79 9.27
N VAL A 45 0.41 -0.55 9.94
CA VAL A 45 -0.53 -1.59 10.37
C VAL A 45 -1.04 -2.39 9.18
N LEU A 46 -1.37 -1.73 8.08
CA LEU A 46 -1.83 -2.37 6.85
C LEU A 46 -0.73 -3.23 6.21
N ILE A 47 0.50 -2.71 6.10
CA ILE A 47 1.65 -3.49 5.59
C ILE A 47 1.88 -4.72 6.47
N GLN A 48 1.89 -4.54 7.80
CA GLN A 48 2.07 -5.65 8.73
C GLN A 48 0.94 -6.67 8.60
N ASN A 49 -0.31 -6.22 8.46
CA ASN A 49 -1.47 -7.10 8.27
C ASN A 49 -1.31 -7.97 7.01
N ILE A 50 -0.96 -7.35 5.87
CA ILE A 50 -0.77 -8.05 4.59
C ILE A 50 0.40 -9.05 4.67
N LEU A 51 1.50 -8.69 5.35
CA LEU A 51 2.66 -9.56 5.52
C LEU A 51 2.41 -10.73 6.46
N THR A 52 1.57 -10.55 7.48
CA THR A 52 1.26 -11.58 8.49
C THR A 52 0.14 -12.52 8.05
N HIS A 53 -0.75 -12.05 7.17
CA HIS A 53 -1.86 -12.84 6.61
C HIS A 53 -1.82 -12.84 5.07
N PRO A 54 -0.73 -13.33 4.43
CA PRO A 54 -0.63 -13.34 2.99
C PRO A 54 -1.54 -14.43 2.40
N LYS A 55 -2.32 -14.06 1.39
CA LYS A 55 -3.10 -14.98 0.56
C LYS A 55 -2.33 -15.41 -0.68
N ARG A 56 -1.67 -14.45 -1.34
CA ARG A 56 -0.95 -14.68 -2.58
C ARG A 56 0.33 -13.88 -2.61
N GLN A 57 1.39 -14.48 -3.14
CA GLN A 57 2.67 -13.84 -3.33
C GLN A 57 3.14 -14.05 -4.78
N PHE A 58 3.63 -12.99 -5.41
CA PHE A 58 4.26 -13.02 -6.73
C PHE A 58 5.69 -12.50 -6.61
N MET A 59 6.66 -13.32 -7.01
CA MET A 59 8.08 -12.96 -6.97
C MET A 59 8.57 -12.69 -8.38
N GLY A 60 8.60 -11.41 -8.77
CA GLY A 60 9.16 -10.99 -10.05
C GLY A 60 10.68 -10.89 -10.03
N ASP A 61 11.25 -10.38 -11.11
CA ASP A 61 12.70 -10.18 -11.22
C ASP A 61 13.21 -9.01 -10.39
N LYS A 62 12.38 -7.96 -10.23
CA LYS A 62 12.75 -6.71 -9.54
C LYS A 62 11.93 -6.45 -8.29
N VAL A 63 10.75 -7.05 -8.18
CA VAL A 63 9.79 -6.74 -7.13
C VAL A 63 9.16 -8.01 -6.57
N THR A 64 8.74 -7.92 -5.32
CA THR A 64 7.91 -8.92 -4.66
C THR A 64 6.57 -8.28 -4.32
N ASP A 65 5.49 -8.89 -4.79
CA ASP A 65 4.12 -8.48 -4.53
C ASP A 65 3.46 -9.47 -3.59
N ILE A 66 2.82 -8.97 -2.53
CA ILE A 66 2.13 -9.79 -1.53
C ILE A 66 0.73 -9.22 -1.34
N TYR A 67 -0.27 -10.09 -1.40
CA TYR A 67 -1.69 -9.75 -1.30
C TYR A 67 -2.36 -10.52 -0.17
N ASN A 68 -3.29 -9.88 0.54
CA ASN A 68 -4.19 -10.53 1.49
C ASN A 68 -5.54 -10.93 0.83
N ASP A 69 -6.43 -11.57 1.59
CA ASP A 69 -7.75 -12.00 1.10
C ASP A 69 -8.69 -10.86 0.69
N LEU A 70 -8.41 -9.62 1.12
CA LEU A 70 -9.17 -8.42 0.74
C LEU A 70 -8.70 -7.82 -0.59
N GLY A 71 -7.76 -8.46 -1.28
CA GLY A 71 -7.15 -7.94 -2.51
C GLY A 71 -6.24 -6.73 -2.26
N GLN A 72 -5.92 -6.42 -1.01
CA GLN A 72 -4.98 -5.37 -0.64
C GLN A 72 -3.56 -5.92 -0.76
N GLY A 73 -2.74 -5.26 -1.56
CA GLY A 73 -1.37 -5.70 -1.82
C GLY A 73 -0.31 -4.69 -1.42
N VAL A 74 0.89 -5.19 -1.15
CA VAL A 74 2.12 -4.42 -0.96
C VAL A 74 3.17 -4.87 -1.95
N ARG A 75 3.93 -3.89 -2.48
CA ARG A 75 5.06 -4.13 -3.37
C ARG A 75 6.35 -3.73 -2.67
N PHE A 76 7.32 -4.63 -2.71
CA PHE A 76 8.68 -4.38 -2.25
C PHE A 76 9.68 -4.51 -3.40
N ASP A 77 10.75 -3.74 -3.35
CA ASP A 77 11.94 -4.02 -4.13
C ASP A 77 12.54 -5.36 -3.68
N LYS A 78 12.84 -6.25 -4.62
CA LYS A 78 13.28 -7.62 -4.30
C LYS A 78 14.65 -7.68 -3.62
N ASN A 79 15.53 -6.73 -3.92
CA ASN A 79 16.92 -6.76 -3.45
C ASN A 79 17.08 -6.05 -2.10
N THR A 80 16.35 -4.95 -1.92
CA THR A 80 16.46 -4.07 -0.76
C THR A 80 15.33 -4.24 0.24
N TYR A 81 14.26 -4.96 -0.13
CA TYR A 81 13.01 -5.04 0.63
C TYR A 81 12.41 -3.66 0.96
N ALA A 82 12.79 -2.63 0.20
CA ALA A 82 12.22 -1.30 0.35
C ALA A 82 10.77 -1.30 -0.11
N PHE A 83 9.87 -0.72 0.69
CA PHE A 83 8.48 -0.52 0.30
C PHE A 83 8.42 0.40 -0.92
N ILE A 84 7.76 -0.06 -1.99
CA ILE A 84 7.54 0.71 -3.22
C ILE A 84 6.15 1.34 -3.23
N GLY A 85 5.14 0.60 -2.77
CA GLY A 85 3.76 1.08 -2.80
C GLY A 85 2.71 0.00 -2.56
N PHE A 86 1.47 0.46 -2.45
CA PHE A 86 0.29 -0.40 -2.34
C PHE A 86 -0.23 -0.83 -3.72
N LEU A 87 -0.80 -2.04 -3.79
CA LEU A 87 -1.38 -2.67 -4.97
C LEU A 87 -2.85 -3.05 -4.68
N GLU A 88 -3.65 -3.15 -5.72
CA GLU A 88 -5.04 -3.60 -5.63
C GLU A 88 -5.18 -4.78 -6.59
N GLU A 89 -5.59 -5.94 -6.09
CA GLU A 89 -5.84 -7.12 -6.93
C GLU A 89 -7.12 -6.97 -7.75
N PHE A 90 -8.13 -6.34 -7.15
CA PHE A 90 -9.41 -5.99 -7.75
C PHE A 90 -9.82 -4.60 -7.26
N LEU A 91 -10.80 -4.00 -7.91
CA LEU A 91 -11.46 -2.81 -7.39
C LEU A 91 -12.53 -3.26 -6.40
N ALA A 92 -12.73 -2.53 -5.30
CA ALA A 92 -13.82 -2.86 -4.38
C ALA A 92 -15.15 -2.64 -5.12
N THR A 93 -15.93 -3.71 -5.25
CA THR A 93 -17.30 -3.61 -5.77
C THR A 93 -18.17 -2.94 -4.72
N GLN A 94 -18.98 -1.96 -5.16
CA GLN A 94 -19.95 -1.26 -4.31
C GLN A 94 -20.97 -2.20 -3.68
#